data_AF-A0A965IJH6-F1
#
_entry.id   AF-A0A965IJH6-F1
#
_cell.length_a   1.000
_cell.length_b   1.000
_cell.length_c   1.000
_cell.angle_alpha   90.00
_cell.angle_beta   90.00
_cell.angle_gamma   90.00
#
_symmetry.space_group_name_H-M   'P 1'
#
loop_
_entity.id
_entity.type
_entity.pdbx_description
1 polymer ?
#
loop_
_entity_poly.entity_id
_entity_poly.type
_entity_poly.pdbx_seq_one_letter_code
_entity_poly.pdbx_strand_id
1 'polypeptide(L)'
;RGIEVGHVFYLGTKYSKAMNATFLDENGKPQFMEMGCYGIGITRLPAAAIEQNHDAKGIIWPDAIAPFTVVICPIGMDRSEAVKTASENLYQDLLKAGVDAILDDRGERPGAMFADWELIGVPHRVTVGDRGLKDGFVEYQHRRDAEPTQMSLDKISGHLISALR
;
A
#
# COMPACT_ATOMS: atom_id res chain seq x y z
N ARG A 1 21.76 -11.72 1.89
CA ARG A 1 22.26 -11.51 3.27
C ARG A 1 21.05 -11.56 4.20
N GLY A 2 21.20 -11.94 5.48
CA GLY A 2 20.08 -11.88 6.43
C GLY A 2 19.90 -10.49 7.03
N ILE A 3 18.65 -10.06 7.24
CA ILE A 3 18.31 -8.81 7.94
C ILE A 3 17.39 -9.13 9.13
N GLU A 4 17.74 -8.64 10.32
CA GLU A 4 16.87 -8.77 11.50
C GLU A 4 15.84 -7.65 11.50
N VAL A 5 14.56 -8.01 11.31
CA VAL A 5 13.42 -7.10 11.29
C VAL A 5 12.62 -7.09 12.60
N GLY A 6 12.88 -8.03 13.50
CA GLY A 6 12.29 -8.04 14.83
C GLY A 6 12.89 -9.12 15.73
N HIS A 7 12.68 -8.97 17.04
CA HIS A 7 13.20 -9.87 18.06
C HIS A 7 12.27 -9.89 19.28
N VAL A 8 12.14 -11.04 19.94
CA VAL A 8 11.37 -11.22 21.18
C VAL A 8 12.33 -11.57 22.32
N PHE A 9 12.22 -10.86 23.44
CA PHE A 9 13.06 -11.05 24.61
C PHE A 9 12.24 -11.56 25.78
N TYR A 10 12.63 -12.70 26.33
CA TYR A 10 12.20 -13.12 27.66
C TYR A 10 13.11 -12.46 28.71
N LEU A 11 12.53 -11.60 29.54
CA LEU A 11 13.27 -10.80 30.53
C LEU A 11 13.26 -11.44 31.92
N GLY A 12 12.37 -12.42 32.13
CA GLY A 12 12.12 -13.04 33.41
C GLY A 12 11.72 -12.00 34.46
N THR A 13 12.28 -12.14 35.66
CA THR A 13 12.07 -11.19 36.78
C THR A 13 13.12 -10.08 36.88
N LYS A 14 14.02 -9.94 35.90
CA LYS A 14 15.18 -9.03 35.99
C LYS A 14 14.76 -7.58 36.26
N TYR A 15 13.78 -7.08 35.51
CA TYR A 15 13.29 -5.70 35.64
C TYR A 15 12.25 -5.54 36.76
N SER A 16 11.35 -6.51 36.93
CA SER A 16 10.36 -6.46 38.01
C SER A 16 11.01 -6.40 39.40
N LYS A 17 12.13 -7.12 39.60
CA LYS A 17 12.95 -7.01 40.84
C LYS A 17 13.54 -5.62 41.04
N ALA A 18 14.14 -5.02 40.01
CA ALA A 18 14.74 -3.70 40.09
C ALA A 18 13.71 -2.58 40.33
N MET A 19 12.49 -2.74 39.80
CA MET A 19 11.39 -1.77 39.93
C MET A 19 10.49 -2.02 41.15
N ASN A 20 10.72 -3.10 41.90
CA ASN A 20 9.81 -3.61 42.92
C ASN A 20 8.36 -3.83 42.42
N ALA A 21 8.21 -4.24 41.15
CA ALA A 21 6.92 -4.50 40.54
C ALA A 21 6.42 -5.91 40.92
N THR A 22 5.46 -5.97 41.84
CA THR A 22 4.95 -7.20 42.43
C THR A 22 3.44 -7.34 42.26
N PHE A 23 2.94 -8.58 42.35
CA PHE A 23 1.53 -8.94 42.45
C PHE A 23 1.33 -9.94 43.60
N LEU A 24 0.10 -10.11 44.10
CA LEU A 24 -0.20 -11.16 45.08
C LEU A 24 -0.58 -12.44 44.34
N ASP A 25 0.06 -13.55 44.69
CA ASP A 25 -0.33 -14.86 44.19
C ASP A 25 -1.62 -15.39 44.86
N GLU A 26 -2.05 -16.58 44.46
CA GLU A 26 -3.24 -17.26 45.00
C GLU A 26 -3.19 -17.51 46.53
N ASN A 27 -1.99 -17.49 47.12
CA ASN A 27 -1.77 -17.64 48.56
C ASN A 27 -1.62 -16.28 49.27
N GLY A 28 -1.81 -15.17 48.55
CA GLY A 28 -1.65 -13.82 49.07
C GLY A 28 -0.20 -13.41 49.29
N LYS A 29 0.78 -14.10 48.67
CA LYS A 29 2.20 -13.75 48.81
C LYS A 29 2.66 -12.85 47.65
N PRO A 30 3.47 -11.81 47.93
CA PRO A 30 4.08 -11.00 46.87
C PRO A 30 5.01 -11.83 45.99
N GLN A 31 4.73 -11.83 44.68
CA GLN A 31 5.58 -12.40 43.64
C GLN A 31 6.00 -11.30 42.66
N PHE A 32 7.20 -11.41 42.10
CA PHE A 32 7.65 -10.51 41.03
C PHE A 32 7.02 -10.92 39.70
N MET A 33 6.65 -9.92 38.89
CA MET A 33 6.08 -10.17 37.57
C MET A 33 7.11 -10.84 36.64
N GLU A 34 6.68 -11.87 35.91
CA GLU A 34 7.42 -12.41 34.76
C GLU A 34 7.24 -11.47 33.56
N MET A 35 8.35 -11.05 32.95
CA MET A 35 8.34 -10.03 31.92
C MET A 35 8.92 -10.52 30.61
N GLY A 36 8.38 -9.97 29.52
CA GLY A 36 8.92 -10.08 28.17
C GLY A 36 8.69 -8.78 27.41
N CYS A 37 9.48 -8.56 26.37
CA CYS A 37 9.24 -7.49 25.42
C CYS A 37 9.58 -7.96 24.00
N TYR A 38 9.14 -7.19 23.01
CA TYR A 38 9.54 -7.42 21.63
C TYR A 38 9.87 -6.09 20.97
N GLY A 39 10.71 -6.15 19.95
CA GLY A 39 11.07 -5.01 19.12
C GLY A 39 10.84 -5.34 17.66
N ILE A 40 10.26 -4.39 16.92
CA ILE A 40 10.12 -4.44 15.47
C ILE A 40 10.92 -3.28 14.89
N GLY A 41 11.79 -3.58 13.93
CA GLY A 41 12.58 -2.59 13.22
C GLY A 41 11.74 -1.85 12.19
N ILE A 42 10.92 -0.89 12.64
CA ILE A 42 9.99 -0.13 11.76
C ILE A 42 10.70 0.53 10.57
N THR A 43 11.96 0.95 10.73
CA THR A 43 12.77 1.54 9.65
C THR A 43 13.43 0.48 8.76
N ARG A 44 13.63 -0.73 9.27
CA ARG A 44 14.24 -1.85 8.52
C ARG A 44 13.21 -2.62 7.71
N LEU A 45 11.95 -2.63 8.13
CA LEU A 45 10.89 -3.38 7.48
C LEU A 45 10.62 -2.91 6.04
N PRO A 46 10.52 -1.59 5.74
CA PRO A 46 10.42 -1.12 4.36
C PRO A 46 11.64 -1.50 3.51
N ALA A 47 12.85 -1.36 4.07
CA ALA A 47 14.08 -1.73 3.36
C ALA A 47 14.12 -3.23 3.02
N ALA A 48 13.74 -4.09 3.98
CA ALA A 48 13.63 -5.53 3.75
C ALA A 48 12.55 -5.87 2.72
N ALA A 49 11.39 -5.20 2.77
CA ALA A 49 10.32 -5.40 1.81
C ALA A 49 10.76 -5.06 0.37
N ILE A 50 11.44 -3.91 0.19
CA ILE A 50 12.00 -3.48 -1.10
C ILE A 50 13.09 -4.44 -1.57
N GLU A 51 14.05 -4.82 -0.70
CA GLU A 51 15.15 -5.72 -1.06
C GLU A 51 14.61 -7.07 -1.58
N GLN A 52 13.52 -7.57 -0.99
CA GLN A 52 12.88 -8.81 -1.42
C GLN A 52 11.90 -8.65 -2.59
N ASN A 53 11.38 -7.44 -2.84
CA ASN A 53 10.35 -7.18 -3.85
C ASN A 53 10.65 -5.91 -4.64
N HIS A 54 11.45 -6.05 -5.68
CA HIS A 54 11.72 -5.01 -6.66
C HIS A 54 12.00 -5.63 -8.03
N ASP A 55 11.95 -4.80 -9.07
CA ASP A 55 12.41 -5.16 -10.40
C ASP A 55 13.25 -4.01 -11.00
N ALA A 56 13.55 -4.09 -12.30
CA ALA A 56 14.32 -3.06 -13.00
C ALA A 56 13.60 -1.69 -13.08
N LYS A 57 12.29 -1.64 -12.83
CA LYS A 57 11.46 -0.43 -12.89
C LYS A 57 11.28 0.22 -11.52
N GLY A 58 11.52 -0.50 -10.42
CA GLY A 58 11.51 0.05 -9.07
C GLY A 58 10.89 -0.88 -8.04
N ILE A 59 10.17 -0.28 -7.09
CA ILE A 59 9.66 -0.98 -5.92
C ILE A 59 8.42 -1.81 -6.27
N ILE A 60 8.24 -2.96 -5.62
CA ILE A 60 6.99 -3.73 -5.63
C ILE A 60 6.54 -3.90 -4.19
N TRP A 61 5.61 -3.06 -3.73
CA TRP A 61 5.13 -3.13 -2.35
C TRP A 61 4.22 -4.35 -2.11
N PRO A 62 4.24 -4.93 -0.91
CA PRO A 62 3.07 -5.61 -0.36
C PRO A 62 1.95 -4.59 -0.12
N ASP A 63 0.70 -4.95 -0.44
CA ASP A 63 -0.45 -4.03 -0.37
C ASP A 63 -0.61 -3.38 1.01
N ALA A 64 -0.35 -4.14 2.08
CA ALA A 64 -0.49 -3.69 3.46
C ALA A 64 0.44 -2.54 3.87
N ILE A 65 1.52 -2.29 3.12
CA ILE A 65 2.52 -1.25 3.41
C ILE A 65 2.81 -0.35 2.19
N ALA A 66 2.03 -0.47 1.12
CA ALA A 66 2.15 0.41 -0.03
C ALA A 66 1.79 1.85 0.37
N PRO A 67 2.45 2.88 -0.21
CA PRO A 67 2.15 4.28 0.11
C PRO A 67 0.74 4.70 -0.34
N PHE A 68 0.27 4.07 -1.42
CA PHE A 68 -1.11 4.08 -1.90
C PHE A 68 -1.38 2.69 -2.48
N THR A 69 -2.63 2.24 -2.41
CA THR A 69 -3.03 0.96 -3.00
C THR A 69 -3.36 1.11 -4.49
N VAL A 70 -3.97 2.24 -4.88
CA VAL A 70 -4.38 2.53 -6.25
C VAL A 70 -3.89 3.90 -6.71
N VAL A 71 -3.36 4.01 -7.92
CA VAL A 71 -3.13 5.28 -8.62
C VAL A 71 -4.02 5.36 -9.85
N ILE A 72 -4.68 6.50 -10.02
CA ILE A 72 -5.44 6.86 -11.21
C ILE A 72 -4.61 7.85 -12.03
N CYS A 73 -4.33 7.49 -13.27
CA CYS A 73 -3.49 8.22 -14.21
C CYS A 73 -4.33 8.75 -15.39
N PRO A 74 -4.90 9.97 -15.29
CA PRO A 74 -5.64 10.58 -16.39
C PRO A 74 -4.72 11.08 -17.51
N ILE A 75 -5.03 10.76 -18.76
CA ILE A 75 -4.29 11.23 -19.94
C ILE A 75 -5.01 12.43 -20.55
N GLY A 76 -4.40 13.62 -20.46
CA GLY A 76 -4.96 14.84 -21.03
C GLY A 76 -6.15 15.40 -20.26
N MET A 77 -6.14 15.26 -18.93
CA MET A 77 -7.18 15.77 -18.01
C MET A 77 -7.50 17.25 -18.23
N ASP A 78 -6.51 18.05 -18.62
CA ASP A 78 -6.59 19.48 -18.91
C ASP A 78 -7.41 19.81 -20.17
N ARG A 79 -7.50 18.85 -21.11
CA ARG A 79 -8.11 19.02 -22.43
C ARG A 79 -9.39 18.21 -22.62
N SER A 80 -9.66 17.24 -21.74
CA SER A 80 -10.84 16.39 -21.83
C SER A 80 -11.62 16.40 -20.51
N GLU A 81 -12.78 17.07 -20.56
CA GLU A 81 -13.75 17.07 -19.46
C GLU A 81 -14.25 15.65 -19.15
N ALA A 82 -14.32 14.78 -20.17
CA ALA A 82 -14.71 13.38 -20.00
C ALA A 82 -13.67 12.59 -19.19
N VAL A 83 -12.38 12.76 -19.51
CA VAL A 83 -11.28 12.13 -18.74
C VAL A 83 -11.26 12.65 -17.31
N LYS A 84 -11.38 13.97 -17.13
CA LYS A 84 -11.44 14.59 -15.81
C LYS A 84 -12.59 14.03 -14.97
N THR A 85 -13.81 14.09 -15.49
CA THR A 85 -15.01 13.61 -14.79
C THR A 85 -14.91 12.12 -14.45
N ALA A 86 -14.48 11.28 -15.39
CA ALA A 86 -14.35 9.85 -15.15
C ALA A 86 -13.30 9.52 -14.08
N SER A 87 -12.17 10.24 -14.08
CA SER A 87 -11.07 10.01 -13.13
C SER A 87 -11.44 10.50 -11.73
N GLU A 88 -12.06 11.67 -11.62
CA GLU A 88 -12.56 12.22 -10.35
C GLU A 88 -13.66 11.32 -9.76
N ASN A 89 -14.61 10.84 -10.58
CA ASN A 89 -15.66 9.93 -10.11
C ASN A 89 -15.07 8.61 -9.59
N LEU A 90 -14.18 7.97 -10.36
CA LEU A 90 -13.52 6.74 -9.93
C LEU A 90 -12.74 6.96 -8.63
N TYR A 91 -12.01 8.06 -8.52
CA TYR A 91 -11.27 8.43 -7.32
C TYR A 91 -12.20 8.54 -6.10
N GLN A 92 -13.31 9.29 -6.24
CA GLN A 92 -14.29 9.45 -5.16
C GLN A 92 -14.96 8.13 -4.78
N ASP A 93 -15.25 7.26 -5.74
CA ASP A 93 -15.89 5.97 -5.47
C ASP A 93 -14.96 5.02 -4.70
N LEU A 94 -13.66 5.01 -5.03
CA LEU A 94 -12.65 4.26 -4.30
C LEU A 94 -12.49 4.80 -2.87
N LEU A 95 -12.39 6.13 -2.69
CA LEU A 95 -12.30 6.73 -1.35
C LEU A 95 -13.51 6.42 -0.48
N LYS A 96 -14.73 6.49 -1.03
CA LYS A 96 -15.96 6.12 -0.32
C LYS A 96 -15.98 4.65 0.11
N ALA A 97 -15.31 3.79 -0.64
CA ALA A 97 -15.13 2.38 -0.31
C ALA A 97 -14.00 2.12 0.70
N GLY A 98 -13.27 3.15 1.13
CA GLY A 98 -12.15 3.06 2.07
C GLY A 98 -10.83 2.63 1.43
N VAL A 99 -10.74 2.69 0.09
CA VAL A 99 -9.50 2.37 -0.65
C VAL A 99 -8.57 3.58 -0.60
N ASP A 100 -7.29 3.33 -0.27
CA ASP A 100 -6.25 4.36 -0.30
C ASP A 100 -5.80 4.58 -1.75
N ALA A 101 -6.45 5.54 -2.40
CA ALA A 101 -6.24 5.89 -3.79
C ALA A 101 -5.55 7.25 -3.91
N ILE A 102 -4.81 7.45 -5.01
CA ILE A 102 -4.28 8.74 -5.43
C ILE A 102 -4.64 9.04 -6.88
N LEU A 103 -5.00 10.29 -7.16
CA LEU A 103 -5.19 10.81 -8.51
C LEU A 103 -3.94 11.58 -8.91
N ASP A 104 -3.29 11.21 -10.01
CA ASP A 104 -2.17 11.97 -10.57
C ASP A 104 -2.68 13.09 -11.49
N ASP A 105 -2.93 14.27 -10.91
CA ASP A 105 -3.39 15.46 -11.61
C ASP A 105 -2.24 16.42 -12.00
N ARG A 106 -0.98 15.96 -11.95
CA ARG A 106 0.21 16.80 -12.22
C ARG A 106 0.30 17.30 -13.67
N GLY A 107 -0.43 16.67 -14.59
CA GLY A 107 -0.38 17.00 -16.02
C GLY A 107 0.91 16.55 -16.72
N GLU A 108 1.59 15.56 -16.15
CA GLU A 108 2.82 15.00 -16.73
C GLU A 108 2.58 14.22 -18.02
N ARG A 109 3.64 14.06 -18.81
CA ARG A 109 3.57 13.21 -20.02
C ARG A 109 3.36 11.75 -19.61
N PRO A 110 2.57 10.95 -20.34
CA PRO A 110 2.24 9.57 -19.95
C PRO A 110 3.48 8.72 -19.61
N GLY A 111 4.55 8.82 -20.42
CA GLY A 111 5.79 8.07 -20.17
C GLY A 111 6.51 8.45 -18.87
N ALA A 112 6.54 9.74 -18.51
CA ALA A 112 7.15 10.20 -17.26
C ALA A 112 6.27 9.83 -16.05
N MET A 113 4.97 10.07 -16.16
CA MET A 113 3.99 9.68 -15.16
C MET A 113 4.04 8.18 -14.84
N PHE A 114 4.06 7.33 -15.86
CA PHE A 114 4.12 5.88 -15.68
C PHE A 114 5.44 5.43 -15.05
N ALA A 115 6.57 6.01 -15.46
CA ALA A 115 7.86 5.72 -14.87
C ALA A 115 7.90 6.09 -13.38
N ASP A 116 7.35 7.24 -13.00
CA ASP A 116 7.27 7.66 -11.60
C ASP A 116 6.45 6.67 -10.75
N TRP A 117 5.26 6.29 -11.20
CA TRP A 117 4.41 5.37 -10.41
C TRP A 117 4.91 3.93 -10.40
N GLU A 118 5.60 3.49 -11.46
CA GLU A 118 6.31 2.20 -11.48
C GLU A 118 7.50 2.22 -10.52
N LEU A 119 8.20 3.34 -10.41
CA LEU A 119 9.31 3.54 -9.48
C LEU A 119 8.83 3.57 -8.03
N ILE A 120 7.79 4.35 -7.75
CA ILE A 120 7.14 4.43 -6.42
C ILE A 120 6.57 3.07 -6.01
N GLY A 121 6.07 2.29 -6.98
CA GLY A 121 5.64 0.90 -6.78
C GLY A 121 4.20 0.74 -6.35
N VAL A 122 3.30 1.68 -6.69
CA VAL A 122 1.87 1.58 -6.36
C VAL A 122 1.29 0.29 -6.96
N PRO A 123 0.63 -0.58 -6.17
CA PRO A 123 0.19 -1.90 -6.63
C PRO A 123 -0.78 -1.87 -7.81
N HIS A 124 -1.77 -0.98 -7.81
CA HIS A 124 -2.78 -0.92 -8.87
C HIS A 124 -2.72 0.41 -9.60
N ARG A 125 -2.50 0.39 -10.92
CA ARG A 125 -2.59 1.57 -11.78
C ARG A 125 -3.81 1.48 -12.69
N VAL A 126 -4.61 2.55 -12.72
CA VAL A 126 -5.70 2.73 -13.69
C VAL A 126 -5.40 3.92 -14.57
N THR A 127 -5.21 3.69 -15.87
CA THR A 127 -5.04 4.76 -16.85
C THR A 127 -6.38 5.09 -17.49
N VAL A 128 -6.75 6.37 -17.45
CA VAL A 128 -8.00 6.88 -18.01
C VAL A 128 -7.68 7.81 -19.17
N GLY A 129 -8.13 7.48 -20.38
CA GLY A 129 -7.86 8.29 -21.57
C GLY A 129 -9.02 8.32 -22.54
N ASP A 130 -9.10 9.36 -23.37
CA ASP A 130 -10.22 9.61 -24.29
C ASP A 130 -10.55 8.42 -25.19
N ARG A 131 -9.53 7.72 -25.70
CA ARG A 131 -9.73 6.58 -26.59
C ARG A 131 -10.47 5.45 -25.88
N GLY A 132 -10.02 5.07 -24.68
CA GLY A 132 -10.67 4.02 -23.90
C GLY A 132 -12.09 4.42 -23.49
N LEU A 133 -12.27 5.67 -23.05
CA LEU A 133 -13.57 6.16 -22.60
C LEU A 133 -14.64 6.17 -23.70
N LYS A 134 -14.28 6.48 -24.95
CA LYS A 134 -15.21 6.39 -26.08
C LYS A 134 -15.79 4.99 -26.28
N ASP A 135 -15.00 3.98 -25.94
CA ASP A 135 -15.38 2.58 -26.03
C ASP A 135 -15.93 2.02 -24.69
N GLY A 136 -15.96 2.84 -23.62
CA GLY A 136 -16.43 2.43 -22.29
C GLY A 136 -15.40 1.68 -21.44
N PHE A 137 -14.11 1.87 -21.71
CA PHE A 137 -13.00 1.15 -21.08
C PHE A 137 -11.93 2.06 -20.46
N VAL A 138 -11.19 1.49 -19.53
CA VAL A 138 -9.94 1.99 -18.94
C VAL A 138 -8.87 0.93 -19.06
N GLU A 139 -7.60 1.33 -18.92
CA GLU A 139 -6.49 0.37 -18.84
C GLU A 139 -6.14 0.15 -17.37
N TYR A 140 -6.05 -1.10 -16.96
CA TYR A 140 -5.66 -1.50 -15.61
C TYR A 140 -4.39 -2.33 -15.65
N GLN A 141 -3.46 -2.05 -14.75
CA GLN A 141 -2.25 -2.82 -14.60
C GLN A 141 -1.90 -2.97 -13.12
N HIS A 142 -1.72 -4.21 -12.68
CA HIS A 142 -1.08 -4.45 -11.39
C HIS A 142 0.44 -4.29 -11.53
N ARG A 143 1.13 -3.87 -10.47
CA ARG A 143 2.58 -3.58 -10.49
C ARG A 143 3.44 -4.79 -10.86
N ARG A 144 2.92 -6.00 -10.68
CA ARG A 144 3.56 -7.27 -11.07
C ARG A 144 3.21 -7.74 -12.48
N ASP A 145 2.25 -7.10 -13.14
CA ASP A 145 1.83 -7.48 -14.49
C ASP A 145 2.78 -6.89 -15.52
N ALA A 146 3.14 -7.69 -16.53
CA ALA A 146 4.00 -7.24 -17.61
C ALA A 146 3.33 -6.17 -18.48
N GLU A 147 2.03 -6.34 -18.74
CA GLU A 147 1.26 -5.52 -19.67
C GLU A 147 -0.08 -5.07 -19.05
N PRO A 148 -0.60 -3.90 -19.44
CA PRO A 148 -1.93 -3.47 -19.03
C PRO A 148 -3.03 -4.32 -19.67
N THR A 149 -4.15 -4.43 -18.96
CA THR A 149 -5.36 -5.10 -19.41
C THR A 149 -6.48 -4.07 -19.58
N GLN A 150 -7.25 -4.20 -20.66
CA GLN A 150 -8.41 -3.35 -20.88
C GLN A 150 -9.59 -3.83 -20.01
N MET A 151 -10.17 -2.92 -19.23
CA MET A 151 -11.28 -3.21 -18.33
C MET A 151 -12.41 -2.21 -18.50
N SER A 152 -13.65 -2.68 -18.35
CA SER A 152 -14.82 -1.80 -18.43
C SER A 152 -14.77 -0.76 -17.31
N LEU A 153 -15.05 0.51 -17.66
CA LEU A 153 -15.09 1.62 -16.71
C LEU A 153 -16.06 1.34 -15.54
N ASP A 154 -17.19 0.70 -15.82
CA ASP A 154 -18.20 0.41 -14.79
C ASP A 154 -17.77 -0.72 -13.84
N LYS A 155 -16.79 -1.53 -14.22
CA LYS A 155 -16.33 -2.70 -13.46
C LYS A 155 -15.05 -2.44 -12.67
N ILE A 156 -14.25 -1.44 -13.04
CA ILE A 156 -12.91 -1.23 -12.46
C ILE A 156 -12.97 -0.97 -10.95
N SER A 157 -13.92 -0.15 -10.49
CA SER A 157 -14.07 0.15 -9.05
C SER A 157 -14.38 -1.12 -8.25
N GLY A 158 -15.35 -1.92 -8.70
CA GLY A 158 -15.70 -3.19 -8.06
C GLY A 158 -14.56 -4.21 -8.08
N HIS A 159 -13.80 -4.27 -9.16
CA HIS A 159 -12.61 -5.12 -9.27
C HIS A 159 -11.56 -4.74 -8.23
N LEU A 160 -11.21 -3.44 -8.14
CA LEU A 160 -10.21 -2.93 -7.19
C LEU A 160 -10.63 -3.17 -5.74
N ILE A 161 -11.89 -2.87 -5.40
CA ILE A 161 -12.43 -3.11 -4.05
C ILE A 161 -12.38 -4.60 -3.69
N SER A 162 -12.63 -5.48 -4.66
CA SER A 162 -12.56 -6.93 -4.43
C SER A 162 -11.13 -7.45 -4.34
N ALA A 163 -10.17 -6.81 -5.01
CA ALA A 163 -8.76 -7.23 -4.97
C ALA A 163 -8.08 -6.85 -3.64
N LEU A 164 -8.59 -5.82 -2.95
CA LEU A 164 -8.02 -5.27 -1.73
C LEU A 164 -8.70 -5.79 -0.43
N ARG A 165 -9.62 -6.75 -0.53
CA ARG A 165 -10.31 -7.40 0.61
C ARG A 165 -9.88 -8.84 0.79
#